data_AF-A0A948QEW1-F1
#
_entry.id   AF-A0A948QEW1-F1
#
_cell.length_a   1.000
_cell.length_b   1.000
_cell.length_c   1.000
_cell.angle_alpha   90.00
_cell.angle_beta   90.00
_cell.angle_gamma   90.00
#
_symmetry.space_group_name_H-M   'P 1'
#
loop_
_entity.id
_entity.type
_entity.pdbx_description
1 polymer ?
#
loop_
_entity_poly.entity_id
_entity_poly.type
_entity_poly.pdbx_seq_one_letter_code
_entity_poly.pdbx_strand_id
1 'polypeptide(L)'
;ICGMIEEEEGFRNLLEILTVDGMDFFKFGVHDISLDMKVPGQFDHPKVKRAIERATEQIHTVGKMVTDDVMWEGTVSDLFLNAARTFAVKDRG
;
A
#
# COMPACT_ATOMS: atom_id res chain seq x y z
N ILE A 1 -0.26 -6.31 14.29
CA ILE A 1 -1.27 -5.21 14.25
C ILE A 1 -1.06 -4.42 12.96
N CYS A 2 -2.11 -3.85 12.36
CA CYS A 2 -2.01 -2.98 11.17
C CYS A 2 -2.27 -1.52 11.56
N GLY A 3 -1.29 -0.63 11.37
CA GLY A 3 -1.48 0.81 11.54
C GLY A 3 -1.94 1.45 10.23
N MET A 4 -2.93 2.34 10.29
CA MET A 4 -3.37 3.09 9.10
C MET A 4 -2.99 4.56 9.25
N ILE A 5 -2.31 5.11 8.25
CA ILE A 5 -1.91 6.52 8.19
C ILE A 5 -2.86 7.24 7.22
N GLU A 6 -3.59 8.23 7.73
CA GLU A 6 -4.77 8.79 7.03
C GLU A 6 -4.79 10.32 6.96
N GLU A 7 -3.88 11.01 7.63
CA GLU A 7 -3.83 12.47 7.70
C GLU A 7 -2.40 12.98 7.91
N GLU A 8 -2.18 14.29 7.72
CA GLU A 8 -0.88 14.95 7.83
C GLU A 8 -0.19 14.67 9.18
N GLU A 9 -0.94 14.64 10.28
CA GLU A 9 -0.38 14.37 11.61
C GLU A 9 0.22 12.96 11.72
N GLY A 10 -0.42 11.96 11.12
CA GLY A 10 0.13 10.60 11.08
C GLY A 10 1.47 10.53 10.35
N PHE A 11 1.64 11.31 9.27
CA PHE A 11 2.93 11.43 8.58
C PHE A 11 3.99 12.16 9.42
N ARG A 12 3.60 13.21 10.16
CA ARG A 12 4.53 13.95 11.04
C ARG A 12 5.08 13.06 12.16
N ASN A 13 4.21 12.22 12.74
CA ASN A 13 4.57 11.36 13.87
C ASN A 13 5.05 9.97 13.43
N LEU A 14 5.20 9.72 12.13
CA LEU A 14 5.45 8.38 11.60
C LEU A 14 6.66 7.70 12.26
N LEU A 15 7.79 8.40 12.42
CA LEU A 15 8.99 7.81 13.01
C LEU A 15 8.77 7.33 14.46
N GLU A 16 7.97 8.03 15.25
CA GLU A 16 7.62 7.61 16.60
C GLU A 16 6.67 6.41 16.57
N ILE A 17 5.66 6.46 15.69
CA ILE A 17 4.71 5.35 15.46
C ILE A 17 5.46 4.07 15.07
N LEU A 18 6.52 4.17 14.26
CA LEU A 18 7.34 3.04 13.84
C LEU A 18 8.12 2.40 15.00
N THR A 19 8.27 3.06 16.15
CA THR A 19 8.95 2.46 17.32
C THR A 19 8.04 1.57 18.17
N VAL A 20 6.72 1.55 17.92
CA VAL A 20 5.77 0.74 18.68
C VAL A 20 5.97 -0.75 18.43
N ASP A 21 6.16 -1.51 19.50
CA ASP A 21 6.33 -2.97 19.49
C ASP A 21 5.06 -3.69 18.99
N GLY A 22 5.24 -4.69 18.12
CA GLY A 22 4.16 -5.52 17.58
C GLY A 22 3.35 -4.90 16.43
N MET A 23 3.79 -3.74 15.91
CA MET A 23 3.23 -3.09 14.73
C MET A 23 4.21 -3.17 13.56
N ASP A 24 4.04 -4.18 12.71
CA ASP A 24 4.97 -4.50 11.62
C ASP A 24 4.44 -4.11 10.23
N PHE A 25 3.17 -3.71 10.16
CA PHE A 25 2.44 -3.53 8.91
C PHE A 25 1.61 -2.25 8.90
N PHE A 26 1.64 -1.56 7.76
CA PHE A 26 0.99 -0.27 7.57
C PHE A 26 0.15 -0.18 6.29
N LYS A 27 -0.86 0.69 6.34
CA LYS A 27 -1.70 1.04 5.20
C LYS A 27 -1.89 2.55 5.11
N PHE A 28 -2.11 3.06 3.91
CA PHE A 28 -2.45 4.46 3.68
C PHE A 28 -3.95 4.61 3.36
N GLY A 29 -4.64 5.42 4.14
CA GLY A 29 -6.03 5.81 3.89
C GLY A 29 -6.09 6.90 2.84
N VAL A 30 -5.89 6.55 1.56
CA VAL A 30 -5.72 7.54 0.47
C VAL A 30 -6.90 8.51 0.31
N HIS A 31 -8.11 8.07 0.69
CA HIS A 31 -9.30 8.92 0.68
C HIS A 31 -9.18 10.05 1.70
N ASP A 32 -8.91 9.72 2.95
CA ASP A 32 -8.78 10.68 4.05
C ASP A 32 -7.54 11.57 3.86
N ILE A 33 -6.44 11.01 3.38
CA ILE A 33 -5.23 11.77 3.03
C ILE A 33 -5.56 12.84 1.98
N SER A 34 -6.30 12.48 0.93
CA SER A 34 -6.67 13.43 -0.12
C SER A 34 -7.57 14.55 0.40
N LEU A 35 -8.45 14.23 1.34
CA LEU A 35 -9.35 15.19 1.98
C LEU A 35 -8.58 16.17 2.87
N ASP A 36 -7.69 15.64 3.71
CA ASP A 36 -6.87 16.46 4.62
C ASP A 36 -5.94 17.41 3.83
N MET A 37 -5.32 16.90 2.77
CA MET A 37 -4.46 17.67 1.84
C MET A 37 -5.23 18.64 0.92
N LYS A 38 -6.55 18.78 1.10
CA LYS A 38 -7.44 19.68 0.35
C LYS A 38 -7.48 19.39 -1.15
N VAL A 39 -7.31 18.12 -1.52
CA VAL A 39 -7.39 17.61 -2.91
C VAL A 39 -8.29 16.36 -2.98
N PRO A 40 -9.55 16.46 -2.53
CA PRO A 40 -10.41 15.29 -2.31
C PRO A 40 -10.62 14.48 -3.59
N GLY A 41 -10.42 13.16 -3.50
CA GLY A 41 -10.58 12.24 -4.63
C GLY A 41 -9.44 12.26 -5.66
N GLN A 42 -8.46 13.15 -5.51
CA GLN A 42 -7.32 13.26 -6.41
C GLN A 42 -6.12 12.45 -5.87
N PHE A 43 -6.22 11.12 -5.90
CA PHE A 43 -5.19 10.23 -5.33
C PHE A 43 -3.85 10.32 -6.08
N ASP A 44 -3.90 10.60 -7.39
CA ASP A 44 -2.72 10.83 -8.23
C ASP A 44 -2.12 12.24 -8.08
N HIS A 45 -2.71 13.09 -7.24
CA HIS A 45 -2.18 14.44 -7.03
C HIS A 45 -0.75 14.36 -6.47
N PRO A 46 0.22 15.14 -6.98
CA PRO A 46 1.63 15.02 -6.59
C PRO A 46 1.89 15.17 -5.08
N LYS A 47 1.03 15.88 -4.35
CA LYS A 47 1.13 15.99 -2.88
C LYS A 47 0.84 14.65 -2.18
N VAL A 48 -0.22 13.96 -2.59
CA VAL A 48 -0.64 12.67 -2.01
C VAL A 48 0.42 11.60 -2.33
N LYS A 49 0.81 11.49 -3.60
CA LYS A 49 1.84 10.53 -4.03
C LYS A 49 3.15 10.69 -3.28
N ARG A 50 3.71 11.91 -3.25
CA ARG A 50 4.98 12.16 -2.56
C ARG A 50 4.93 11.89 -1.06
N ALA A 51 3.79 12.14 -0.41
CA ALA A 51 3.62 11.83 1.01
C ALA A 51 3.65 10.32 1.26
N ILE A 52 2.92 9.55 0.45
CA ILE A 52 2.87 8.09 0.53
C ILE A 52 4.24 7.48 0.19
N GLU A 53 4.88 7.93 -0.89
CA GLU A 53 6.21 7.46 -1.31
C GLU A 53 7.23 7.68 -0.20
N ARG A 54 7.31 8.90 0.35
CA ARG A 54 8.23 9.23 1.44
C ARG A 54 7.95 8.40 2.69
N ALA A 55 6.68 8.22 3.06
CA ALA A 55 6.31 7.40 4.21
C ALA A 55 6.68 5.93 4.01
N THR A 56 6.47 5.42 2.80
CA THR A 56 6.83 4.04 2.42
C THR A 56 8.34 3.83 2.55
N GLU A 57 9.15 4.75 2.05
CA GLU A 57 10.62 4.71 2.23
C GLU A 57 10.99 4.66 3.72
N GLN A 58 10.39 5.51 4.55
CA GLN A 58 10.66 5.53 6.00
C GLN A 58 10.26 4.20 6.67
N ILE A 59 9.10 3.64 6.31
CA ILE A 59 8.64 2.33 6.81
C ILE A 59 9.62 1.21 6.41
N HIS A 60 10.08 1.21 5.16
CA HIS A 60 11.03 0.22 4.67
C HIS A 60 12.40 0.32 5.34
N THR A 61 12.88 1.53 5.67
CA THR A 61 14.19 1.70 6.33
C THR A 61 14.30 1.01 7.69
N VAL A 62 13.17 0.77 8.36
CA VAL A 62 13.11 0.04 9.64
C VAL A 62 12.66 -1.42 9.48
N GLY A 63 12.59 -1.91 8.23
CA GLY A 63 12.23 -3.30 7.91
C GLY A 63 10.75 -3.64 8.10
N LYS A 64 9.89 -2.64 8.20
CA LYS A 64 8.42 -2.81 8.30
C LYS A 64 7.80 -2.74 6.89
N MET A 65 6.57 -3.23 6.74
CA MET A 65 5.93 -3.41 5.43
C MET A 65 4.70 -2.52 5.26
N VAL A 66 4.40 -2.16 4.02
CA VAL A 66 3.14 -1.54 3.60
C VAL A 66 2.27 -2.52 2.83
N THR A 67 0.99 -2.15 2.63
CA THR A 67 0.00 -3.00 1.94
C THR A 67 0.50 -3.51 0.58
N ASP A 68 1.15 -2.65 -0.20
CA ASP A 68 1.65 -2.99 -1.54
C ASP A 68 2.78 -4.03 -1.53
N ASP A 69 3.47 -4.23 -0.41
CA ASP A 69 4.55 -5.23 -0.29
C ASP A 69 4.00 -6.66 -0.12
N VAL A 70 2.82 -6.79 0.48
CA VAL A 70 2.26 -8.09 0.93
C VAL A 70 0.99 -8.47 0.19
N MET A 71 0.27 -7.49 -0.36
CA MET A 71 -0.92 -7.74 -1.15
C MET A 71 -0.55 -7.81 -2.62
N TRP A 72 -0.62 -9.02 -3.17
CA TRP A 72 -0.59 -9.22 -4.60
C TRP A 72 -1.98 -8.96 -5.16
N GLU A 73 -2.16 -7.84 -5.86
CA GLU A 73 -3.36 -7.62 -6.67
C GLU A 73 -3.24 -8.44 -7.98
N GLY A 74 -3.63 -9.71 -7.90
CA GLY A 74 -3.98 -10.49 -9.09
C GLY A 74 -5.41 -10.16 -9.51
N THR A 75 -5.63 -9.76 -10.76
CA THR A 75 -7.01 -9.61 -11.23
C THR A 75 -7.66 -10.98 -11.42
N VAL A 76 -8.99 -11.04 -11.32
CA VAL A 76 -9.74 -12.26 -11.67
C VAL A 76 -9.43 -12.69 -13.11
N SER A 77 -9.21 -11.74 -14.02
CA SER A 77 -8.79 -12.01 -15.40
C SER A 77 -7.41 -12.68 -15.47
N ASP A 78 -6.43 -12.20 -14.69
CA ASP A 78 -5.10 -12.82 -14.63
C ASP A 78 -5.18 -14.25 -14.10
N LEU A 79 -6.01 -14.48 -13.09
CA LEU A 79 -6.25 -15.82 -12.56
C LEU A 79 -6.81 -16.75 -13.64
N PHE A 80 -7.87 -16.33 -14.34
CA PHE A 80 -8.47 -17.13 -15.41
C PHE A 80 -7.51 -17.36 -16.58
N LEU A 81 -6.78 -16.33 -17.01
CA LEU A 81 -5.81 -16.44 -18.12
C LEU A 81 -4.66 -17.38 -17.76
N ASN A 82 -4.11 -17.28 -16.55
CA ASN A 82 -3.04 -18.16 -16.10
C ASN A 82 -3.52 -19.62 -15.97
N ALA A 83 -4.73 -19.84 -15.45
CA ALA A 83 -5.34 -21.16 -15.39
C ALA A 83 -5.58 -21.74 -16.80
N ALA A 84 -6.13 -20.96 -17.73
CA ALA A 84 -6.38 -21.37 -19.11
C ALA A 84 -5.08 -21.71 -19.85
N ARG A 85 -4.02 -20.90 -19.69
CA ARG A 85 -2.69 -21.21 -20.23
C ARG A 85 -2.14 -22.51 -19.67
N THR A 86 -2.23 -22.70 -18.35
CA THR A 86 -1.77 -23.92 -17.68
C THR A 86 -2.51 -25.16 -18.19
N PHE A 87 -3.84 -25.07 -18.33
CA PHE A 87 -4.67 -26.15 -18.87
C PHE A 87 -4.31 -26.47 -20.33
N ALA A 88 -4.22 -25.45 -21.19
CA ALA A 88 -3.92 -25.63 -22.61
C ALA A 88 -2.52 -26.22 -22.88
N VAL A 89 -1.55 -25.97 -22.01
CA VAL A 89 -0.22 -26.60 -22.08
C VAL A 89 -0.27 -28.05 -21.62
N LYS A 90 -1.03 -28.35 -20.55
CA LYS A 90 -1.15 -29.70 -19.98
C LYS A 90 -1.91 -30.68 -20.87
N ASP A 91 -2.88 -30.20 -21.66
CA ASP A 91 -3.70 -31.01 -22.57
C ASP A 91 -3.00 -31.33 -23.91
N ARG A 92 -1.82 -30.72 -24.16
CA ARG A 92 -1.02 -30.92 -25.38
C ARG A 92 0.12 -31.94 -25.24
N GLY A 93 0.18 -32.69 -24.14
CA GLY A 93 1.10 -33.81 -23.91
C GLY A 93 0.35 -35.04 -23.42
#